data_AF-A0A351SCL3-F1
#
_entry.id   AF-A0A351SCL3-F1
#
_cell.length_a   1.000
_cell.length_b   1.000
_cell.length_c   1.000
_cell.angle_alpha   90.00
_cell.angle_beta   90.00
_cell.angle_gamma   90.00
#
_symmetry.space_group_name_H-M   'P 1'
#
loop_
_entity.id
_entity.type
_entity.pdbx_description
1 polymer ?
#
loop_
_entity_poly.entity_id
_entity_poly.type
_entity_poly.pdbx_seq_one_letter_code
_entity_poly.pdbx_strand_id
1 'polypeptide(L)'
;HKGIMMENIRITGRSGHSSNPAFGNSALEGMHTVISALLDFRRELQANYTHPAFDVPVPTLNLGHIHGGDNPNRICGACELSIDLRPLPGMDIHELREWLYQRINTSLDASGLSVDFEPLFDGIPAVETSASSPIVLAAEKLTGHAAE
;
A
#
# COMPACT_ATOMS: atom_id res chain seq x y z
N HIS A 1 12.78 7.76 11.92
CA HIS A 1 12.70 6.84 10.77
C HIS A 1 11.23 6.48 10.50
N LYS A 2 10.80 6.48 9.24
CA LYS A 2 9.43 6.05 8.89
C LYS A 2 9.27 4.56 9.14
N GLY A 3 8.03 4.15 9.41
CA GLY A 3 7.70 2.74 9.45
C GLY A 3 7.66 2.15 8.05
N ILE A 4 7.36 0.86 7.98
CA ILE A 4 7.19 0.13 6.72
C ILE A 4 6.19 -1.01 6.95
N MET A 5 5.33 -1.26 5.96
CA MET A 5 4.61 -2.51 5.77
C MET A 5 4.55 -2.83 4.28
N MET A 6 4.48 -4.11 3.92
CA MET A 6 4.40 -4.54 2.53
C MET A 6 3.30 -5.61 2.39
N GLU A 7 2.44 -5.44 1.39
CA GLU A 7 1.29 -6.29 1.14
C GLU A 7 1.30 -6.81 -0.29
N ASN A 8 0.89 -8.05 -0.48
CA ASN A 8 0.50 -8.59 -1.77
C ASN A 8 -1.03 -8.67 -1.83
N ILE A 9 -1.59 -8.08 -2.88
CA ILE A 9 -3.03 -8.07 -3.14
C ILE A 9 -3.27 -8.94 -4.37
N ARG A 10 -4.01 -10.03 -4.18
CA ARG A 10 -4.33 -10.98 -5.25
C ARG A 10 -5.81 -10.87 -5.58
N ILE A 11 -6.13 -10.62 -6.84
CA ILE A 11 -7.49 -10.66 -7.36
C ILE A 11 -7.64 -11.93 -8.20
N THR A 12 -8.69 -12.70 -7.90
CA THR A 12 -9.08 -13.86 -8.68
C THR A 12 -10.42 -13.59 -9.36
N GLY A 13 -10.42 -13.74 -10.68
CA GLY A 13 -11.60 -13.62 -11.52
C GLY A 13 -11.92 -14.95 -12.23
N ARG A 14 -12.48 -14.85 -13.42
CA ARG A 14 -12.86 -16.00 -14.25
C ARG A 14 -12.31 -15.84 -15.65
N SER A 15 -11.46 -16.80 -16.06
CA SER A 15 -10.95 -16.85 -17.43
C SER A 15 -12.06 -17.17 -18.44
N GLY A 16 -11.88 -16.72 -19.68
CA GLY A 16 -12.79 -16.95 -20.78
C GLY A 16 -12.20 -16.47 -22.11
N HIS A 17 -12.84 -16.80 -23.23
CA HIS A 17 -12.38 -16.31 -24.53
C HIS A 17 -12.63 -14.80 -24.64
N SER A 18 -11.62 -14.02 -25.01
CA SER A 18 -11.74 -12.55 -25.00
C SER A 18 -12.81 -12.01 -25.97
N SER A 19 -13.12 -12.73 -27.05
CA SER A 19 -14.21 -12.36 -27.97
C SER A 19 -15.63 -12.66 -27.45
N ASN A 20 -15.77 -13.34 -26.30
CA ASN A 20 -17.04 -13.50 -25.62
C ASN A 20 -16.94 -13.19 -24.12
N PRO A 21 -16.95 -11.88 -23.75
CA PRO A 21 -16.77 -11.42 -22.38
C PRO A 21 -17.80 -11.96 -21.38
N ALA A 22 -19.00 -12.35 -21.82
CA ALA A 22 -20.08 -12.81 -20.95
C ALA A 22 -19.71 -14.06 -20.11
N PHE A 23 -18.70 -14.82 -20.56
CA PHE A 23 -18.22 -16.02 -19.86
C PHE A 23 -17.02 -15.78 -18.95
N GLY A 24 -16.46 -14.57 -18.89
CA GLY A 24 -15.33 -14.24 -18.02
C GLY A 24 -15.69 -13.29 -16.88
N ASN A 25 -14.68 -12.96 -16.09
CA ASN A 25 -14.65 -11.83 -15.17
C ASN A 25 -13.18 -11.43 -14.99
N SER A 26 -12.80 -10.24 -15.47
CA SER A 26 -11.39 -9.89 -15.65
C SER A 26 -10.73 -9.45 -14.33
N ALA A 27 -9.75 -10.22 -13.86
CA ALA A 27 -8.95 -9.86 -12.69
C ALA A 27 -8.11 -8.59 -12.92
N LEU A 28 -7.71 -8.30 -14.17
CA LEU A 28 -6.99 -7.06 -14.50
C LEU A 28 -7.92 -5.83 -14.42
N GLU A 29 -9.19 -5.96 -14.80
CA GLU A 29 -10.17 -4.88 -14.62
C GLU A 29 -10.46 -4.63 -13.14
N GLY A 30 -10.56 -5.71 -12.34
CA GLY A 30 -10.58 -5.60 -10.89
C GLY A 30 -9.35 -4.90 -10.34
N MET A 31 -8.15 -5.27 -10.81
CA MET A 31 -6.90 -4.66 -10.34
C MET A 31 -6.81 -3.18 -10.71
N HIS A 32 -7.34 -2.78 -11.86
CA HIS A 32 -7.48 -1.37 -12.22
C HIS A 32 -8.35 -0.60 -11.21
N THR A 33 -9.49 -1.17 -10.80
CA THR A 33 -10.35 -0.59 -9.75
C THR A 33 -9.61 -0.48 -8.42
N VAL A 34 -8.90 -1.53 -8.01
CA VAL A 34 -8.10 -1.54 -6.77
C VAL A 34 -6.97 -0.51 -6.81
N ILE A 35 -6.22 -0.41 -7.91
CA ILE A 35 -5.17 0.61 -8.08
C ILE A 35 -5.76 2.01 -7.93
N SER A 36 -6.91 2.27 -8.52
CA SER A 36 -7.58 3.58 -8.38
C SER A 36 -7.89 3.87 -6.91
N ALA A 37 -8.47 2.90 -6.19
CA ALA A 37 -8.76 3.04 -4.77
C ALA A 37 -7.50 3.23 -3.90
N LEU A 38 -6.39 2.56 -4.24
CA LEU A 38 -5.09 2.72 -3.57
C LEU A 38 -4.49 4.11 -3.77
N LEU A 39 -4.59 4.65 -4.99
CA LEU A 39 -4.10 6.00 -5.29
C LEU A 39 -4.94 7.07 -4.58
N ASP A 40 -6.24 6.84 -4.43
CA ASP A 40 -7.13 7.69 -3.63
C ASP A 40 -6.77 7.63 -2.14
N PHE A 41 -6.63 6.42 -1.60
CA PHE A 41 -6.20 6.19 -0.23
C PHE A 41 -4.86 6.88 0.07
N ARG A 42 -3.89 6.78 -0.85
CA ARG A 42 -2.61 7.50 -0.73
C ARG A 42 -2.81 9.01 -0.63
N ARG A 43 -3.66 9.59 -1.48
CA ARG A 43 -3.94 11.04 -1.45
C ARG A 43 -4.59 11.45 -0.13
N GLU A 44 -5.53 10.66 0.38
CA GLU A 44 -6.18 10.89 1.68
C GLU A 44 -5.15 10.84 2.82
N LEU A 45 -4.27 9.84 2.85
CA LEU A 45 -3.22 9.74 3.86
C LEU A 45 -2.27 10.95 3.80
N GLN A 46 -1.87 11.38 2.60
CA GLN A 46 -0.98 12.54 2.44
C GLN A 46 -1.63 13.87 2.82
N ALA A 47 -2.96 13.98 2.69
CA ALA A 47 -3.70 15.17 3.10
C ALA A 47 -3.92 15.25 4.62
N ASN A 48 -4.09 14.10 5.28
CA ASN A 48 -4.45 14.03 6.70
C ASN A 48 -3.25 13.87 7.64
N TYR A 49 -2.10 13.39 7.14
CA TYR A 49 -0.92 13.12 7.95
C TYR A 49 0.30 13.88 7.41
N THR A 50 0.88 14.72 8.26
CA THR A 50 2.12 15.43 7.98
C THR A 50 2.99 15.46 9.23
N HIS A 51 4.30 15.26 9.06
CA HIS A 51 5.30 15.31 10.12
C HIS A 51 6.54 16.08 9.63
N PRO A 52 6.77 17.32 10.11
CA PRO A 52 7.83 18.19 9.60
C PRO A 52 9.25 17.66 9.78
N ALA A 53 9.49 16.77 10.75
CA ALA A 53 10.80 16.16 11.00
C ALA A 53 11.23 15.09 9.97
N PHE A 54 10.60 15.04 8.79
CA PHE A 54 10.99 14.13 7.72
C PHE A 54 11.08 14.91 6.40
N ASP A 55 12.13 14.67 5.62
CA ASP A 55 12.32 15.26 4.28
C ASP A 55 11.12 15.05 3.35
N VAL A 56 10.53 13.86 3.43
CA VAL A 56 9.22 13.57 2.85
C VAL A 56 8.22 13.58 4.00
N PRO A 57 7.55 14.72 4.28
CA PRO A 57 6.81 14.91 5.53
C PRO A 57 5.47 14.15 5.56
N VAL A 58 5.13 13.36 4.55
CA VAL A 58 3.85 12.64 4.43
C VAL A 58 4.08 11.12 4.37
N PRO A 59 3.09 10.27 4.69
CA PRO A 59 3.17 8.84 4.40
C PRO A 59 3.29 8.60 2.89
N THR A 60 3.94 7.51 2.50
CA THR A 60 4.14 7.16 1.08
C THR A 60 3.61 5.76 0.79
N LEU A 61 2.89 5.62 -0.32
CA LEU A 61 2.42 4.33 -0.84
C LEU A 61 2.97 4.14 -2.27
N ASN A 62 3.72 3.06 -2.47
CA ASN A 62 4.29 2.67 -3.75
C ASN A 62 3.62 1.41 -4.29
N LEU A 63 3.32 1.41 -5.59
CA LEU A 63 2.84 0.25 -6.33
C LEU A 63 4.07 -0.44 -6.94
N GLY A 64 4.61 -1.43 -6.22
CA GLY A 64 5.97 -1.91 -6.47
C GLY A 64 6.08 -2.95 -7.58
N HIS A 65 5.09 -3.84 -7.71
CA HIS A 65 5.12 -4.92 -8.68
C HIS A 65 3.72 -5.38 -9.04
N ILE A 66 3.40 -5.48 -10.33
CA ILE A 66 2.13 -6.01 -10.83
C ILE A 66 2.38 -7.15 -11.82
N HIS A 67 1.62 -8.23 -11.69
CA HIS A 67 1.66 -9.35 -12.61
C HIS A 67 0.28 -9.97 -12.77
N GLY A 68 -0.18 -10.18 -14.00
CA GLY A 68 -1.49 -10.76 -14.26
C GLY A 68 -1.72 -11.13 -15.72
N GLY A 69 -2.56 -12.14 -15.93
CA GLY A 69 -2.84 -12.70 -17.24
C GLY A 69 -1.72 -13.59 -17.78
N ASP A 70 -1.99 -14.23 -18.91
CA ASP A 70 -1.05 -15.16 -19.55
C ASP A 70 -1.15 -15.18 -21.08
N ASN A 71 -2.29 -14.77 -21.66
CA ASN A 71 -2.47 -14.64 -23.11
C ASN A 71 -3.45 -13.51 -23.46
N PRO A 72 -3.15 -12.63 -24.44
CA PRO A 72 -4.04 -11.54 -24.84
C PRO A 72 -5.40 -11.99 -25.38
N ASN A 73 -5.55 -13.22 -25.88
CA ASN A 73 -6.83 -13.74 -26.36
C ASN A 73 -7.71 -14.38 -25.26
N ARG A 74 -7.28 -14.27 -24.00
CA ARG A 74 -7.97 -14.82 -22.85
C ARG A 74 -8.24 -13.75 -21.80
N ILE A 75 -9.45 -13.76 -21.25
CA ILE A 75 -9.81 -12.91 -20.12
C ILE A 75 -8.94 -13.28 -18.93
N CYS A 76 -8.32 -12.29 -18.30
CA CYS A 76 -7.38 -12.50 -17.22
C CYS A 76 -8.09 -13.09 -16.00
N GLY A 77 -7.72 -14.30 -15.60
CA GLY A 77 -8.29 -14.99 -14.44
C GLY A 77 -7.67 -14.63 -13.10
N ALA A 78 -6.45 -14.08 -13.08
CA ALA A 78 -5.77 -13.71 -11.84
C ALA A 78 -4.77 -12.57 -12.06
N CYS A 79 -4.69 -11.66 -11.10
CA CYS A 79 -3.75 -10.54 -11.08
C CYS A 79 -3.27 -10.29 -9.65
N GLU A 80 -1.99 -10.01 -9.50
CA GLU A 80 -1.33 -9.70 -8.23
C GLU A 80 -0.67 -8.34 -8.27
N LEU A 81 -0.72 -7.63 -7.14
CA LEU A 81 -0.08 -6.35 -6.94
C LEU A 81 0.60 -6.31 -5.57
N SER A 82 1.92 -6.14 -5.57
CA SER A 82 2.70 -5.92 -4.36
C SER A 82 2.90 -4.42 -4.11
N ILE A 83 2.65 -3.98 -2.89
CA ILE A 83 2.75 -2.57 -2.48
C ILE A 83 3.68 -2.39 -1.28
N ASP A 84 4.24 -1.18 -1.16
CA ASP A 84 5.02 -0.71 -0.01
C ASP A 84 4.34 0.53 0.57
N LEU A 85 4.03 0.52 1.87
CA LEU A 85 3.45 1.65 2.59
C LEU A 85 4.36 2.05 3.74
N ARG A 86 4.74 3.34 3.78
CA ARG A 86 5.60 3.94 4.81
C ARG A 86 4.81 4.89 5.71
N PRO A 87 4.34 4.43 6.88
CA PRO A 87 3.66 5.29 7.84
C PRO A 87 4.61 6.26 8.54
N LEU A 88 4.02 7.32 9.10
CA LEU A 88 4.66 8.29 10.00
C LEU A 88 4.46 7.88 11.47
N PRO A 89 5.23 8.46 12.41
CA PRO A 89 4.97 8.32 13.84
C PRO A 89 3.50 8.65 14.19
N GLY A 90 2.91 7.85 15.08
CA GLY A 90 1.50 7.99 15.47
C GLY A 90 0.49 7.28 14.58
N MET A 91 0.91 6.66 13.47
CA MET A 91 0.05 5.79 12.66
C MET A 91 0.27 4.33 13.04
N ASP A 92 -0.80 3.63 13.45
CA ASP A 92 -0.75 2.21 13.74
C ASP A 92 -0.78 1.36 12.46
N ILE A 93 0.11 0.38 12.36
CA ILE A 93 0.25 -0.45 11.15
C ILE A 93 -0.93 -1.42 10.99
N HIS A 94 -1.49 -1.92 12.09
CA HIS A 94 -2.63 -2.83 12.02
C HIS A 94 -3.89 -2.07 11.60
N GLU A 95 -4.15 -0.88 12.17
CA GLU A 95 -5.26 -0.03 11.71
C GLU A 95 -5.12 0.37 10.23
N LEU A 96 -3.91 0.74 9.78
CA LEU A 96 -3.68 1.07 8.37
C LEU A 96 -3.97 -0.11 7.44
N ARG A 97 -3.57 -1.32 7.85
CA ARG A 97 -3.85 -2.55 7.11
C ARG A 97 -5.36 -2.81 7.04
N GLU A 98 -6.08 -2.63 8.14
CA GLU A 98 -7.53 -2.77 8.17
C GLU A 98 -8.22 -1.75 7.25
N TRP A 99 -7.82 -0.48 7.28
CA TRP A 99 -8.38 0.55 6.40
C TRP A 99 -8.11 0.26 4.93
N LEU A 100 -6.89 -0.18 4.62
CA LEU A 100 -6.50 -0.62 3.28
C LEU A 100 -7.40 -1.77 2.80
N TYR A 101 -7.56 -2.82 3.59
CA TYR A 101 -8.37 -3.98 3.23
C TYR A 101 -9.84 -3.62 3.07
N GLN A 102 -10.39 -2.80 3.97
CA GLN A 102 -11.77 -2.32 3.87
C GLN A 102 -11.99 -1.51 2.59
N ARG A 103 -11.06 -0.62 2.25
CA ARG A 103 -11.13 0.20 1.03
C ARG A 103 -11.13 -0.68 -0.22
N ILE A 104 -10.25 -1.68 -0.27
CA ILE A 104 -10.12 -2.59 -1.41
C ILE A 104 -11.37 -3.46 -1.55
N ASN A 105 -11.83 -4.08 -0.46
CA ASN A 105 -13.06 -4.89 -0.46
C ASN A 105 -14.25 -4.07 -0.97
N THR A 106 -14.48 -2.89 -0.38
CA THR A 106 -15.56 -1.98 -0.80
C THR A 106 -15.49 -1.63 -2.29
N SER A 107 -14.27 -1.44 -2.83
CA SER A 107 -14.10 -1.12 -4.25
C SER A 107 -14.49 -2.27 -5.19
N LEU A 108 -14.58 -3.50 -4.69
CA LEU A 108 -14.86 -4.72 -5.45
C LEU A 108 -16.22 -5.36 -5.13
N ASP A 109 -17.00 -4.86 -4.16
CA ASP A 109 -18.23 -5.51 -3.66
C ASP A 109 -19.21 -5.99 -4.76
N ALA A 110 -19.39 -5.18 -5.82
CA ALA A 110 -20.33 -5.49 -6.91
C ALA A 110 -19.66 -6.18 -8.13
N SER A 111 -18.37 -6.48 -8.06
CA SER A 111 -17.59 -6.97 -9.21
C SER A 111 -17.73 -8.48 -9.43
N GLY A 112 -18.12 -9.25 -8.42
CA GLY A 112 -18.08 -10.72 -8.46
C GLY A 112 -16.67 -11.30 -8.57
N LEU A 113 -15.63 -10.50 -8.28
CA LEU A 113 -14.25 -10.93 -8.13
C LEU A 113 -13.97 -11.26 -6.67
N SER A 114 -13.02 -12.17 -6.42
CA SER A 114 -12.49 -12.38 -5.07
C SER A 114 -11.16 -11.67 -4.92
N VAL A 115 -10.86 -11.25 -3.68
CA VAL A 115 -9.59 -10.63 -3.32
C VAL A 115 -9.01 -11.31 -2.08
N ASP A 116 -7.72 -11.58 -2.12
CA ASP A 116 -6.94 -12.14 -1.03
C ASP A 116 -5.76 -11.20 -0.72
N PHE A 117 -5.39 -11.13 0.56
CA PHE A 117 -4.28 -10.31 1.04
C PHE A 117 -3.23 -11.19 1.71
N GLU A 118 -1.97 -10.97 1.38
CA GLU A 118 -0.83 -11.67 1.98
C GLU A 118 0.24 -10.65 2.39
N PRO A 119 0.54 -10.50 3.69
CA PRO A 119 1.63 -9.65 4.14
C PRO A 119 2.96 -10.20 3.62
N LEU A 120 3.64 -9.41 2.78
CA LEU A 120 5.03 -9.69 2.39
C LEU A 120 6.00 -9.34 3.52
N PHE A 121 5.59 -8.39 4.37
CA PHE A 121 6.28 -8.00 5.57
C PHE A 121 5.29 -7.36 6.56
N ASP A 122 5.13 -7.97 7.74
CA ASP A 122 4.17 -7.56 8.76
C ASP A 122 4.31 -6.09 9.17
N GLY A 123 5.55 -5.61 9.18
CA GLY A 123 5.90 -4.21 9.30
C GLY A 123 6.76 -3.86 10.51
N ILE A 124 7.34 -2.67 10.47
CA ILE A 124 8.06 -2.05 11.59
C ILE A 124 7.43 -0.68 11.84
N PRO A 125 7.00 -0.36 13.08
CA PRO A 125 6.45 0.95 13.42
C PRO A 125 7.42 2.09 13.11
N ALA A 126 6.86 3.27 12.82
CA ALA A 126 7.66 4.47 12.75
C ALA A 126 8.23 4.83 14.13
N VAL A 127 9.48 5.31 14.13
CA VAL A 127 10.17 5.72 15.36
C VAL A 127 10.64 7.15 15.22
N GLU A 128 10.37 7.95 16.24
CA GLU A 128 10.87 9.30 16.39
C GLU A 128 11.63 9.38 17.72
N THR A 129 12.81 10.00 17.68
CA THR A 129 13.54 10.37 18.89
C THR A 129 13.61 11.88 18.94
N SER A 130 13.00 12.48 19.97
CA SER A 130 13.00 13.93 20.14
C SER A 130 14.41 14.50 20.06
N ALA A 131 14.57 15.64 19.37
CA ALA A 131 15.82 16.39 19.33
C ALA A 131 16.32 16.80 20.73
N SER A 132 15.41 16.95 21.70
CA SER A 132 15.74 17.25 23.10
C SER A 132 16.15 16.03 23.93
N SER A 133 16.17 14.83 23.35
CA SER A 133 16.56 13.61 24.06
C SER A 133 18.04 13.64 24.44
N PRO A 134 18.43 13.16 25.64
CA PRO A 134 19.82 13.16 26.08
C PRO A 134 20.79 12.50 25.09
N ILE A 135 20.37 11.46 24.38
CA ILE A 135 21.19 10.78 23.39
C ILE A 135 21.43 11.64 22.15
N VAL A 136 20.42 12.39 21.71
CA VAL A 136 20.51 13.27 20.54
C VAL A 136 21.41 14.46 20.88
N LEU A 137 21.14 15.13 22.00
CA LEU A 137 21.97 16.25 22.47
C LEU A 137 23.44 15.84 22.68
N ALA A 138 23.68 14.64 23.21
CA ALA A 138 25.04 14.11 23.36
C ALA A 138 25.70 13.85 21.99
N ALA A 139 24.97 13.28 21.04
CA ALA A 139 25.47 13.05 19.68
C ALA A 139 25.81 14.38 18.99
N GLU A 140 24.91 15.36 18.99
CA GLU A 140 25.15 16.68 18.39
C GLU A 140 26.37 17.36 19.00
N LYS A 141 26.52 17.31 20.33
CA LYS A 141 27.68 17.88 21.03
C LYS A 141 29.00 17.20 20.63
N LEU A 142 28.98 15.88 20.44
CA LEU A 142 30.18 15.10 20.11
C LEU A 142 30.55 15.18 18.63
N THR A 143 29.57 15.31 17.73
CA THR A 143 29.79 15.33 16.28
C THR A 143 29.85 16.74 15.69
N GLY A 144 29.31 17.75 16.39
CA GLY A 144 29.15 19.11 15.89
C GLY A 144 28.08 19.29 14.81
N HIS A 145 27.25 18.26 14.57
CA HIS A 145 26.18 18.28 13.58
C HIS A 145 24.82 18.25 14.29
N ALA A 146 23.85 19.02 13.79
CA ALA A 146 22.48 18.99 14.29
C ALA A 146 21.75 17.71 13.87
N ALA A 147 20.76 17.30 14.66
CA ALA A 147 19.87 16.21 14.31
C ALA A 147 18.97 16.59 13.13
N GLU A 148 18.85 15.68 12.17
CA GLU A 148 17.98 15.74 10.98
C GLU A 148 16.88 14.69 11.06
#